data_AF-A0A7T8K937-F1
#
_entry.id   AF-A0A7T8K937-F1
#
_cell.length_a   1.000
_cell.length_b   1.000
_cell.length_c   1.000
_cell.angle_alpha   90.00
_cell.angle_beta   90.00
_cell.angle_gamma   90.00
#
_symmetry.space_group_name_H-M   'P 1'
#
loop_
_entity.id
_entity.type
_entity.pdbx_description
1 polymer ?
#
loop_
_entity_poly.entity_id
_entity_poly.type
_entity_poly.pdbx_seq_one_letter_code
_entity_poly.pdbx_strand_id
1 'polypeptide(L)'
;MELKGKFPNKLIRRGMFRSQHFDDNCSFLFRDTDKVTQRERVVTLSVLNKSKGLADIISTQKGFSGNVAAEGHLVDLLDKTLALDALKRPGLNACLMHPFITEKD
;
A
#
# COMPACT_ATOMS: atom_id res chain seq x y z
N MET A 1 -1.66 5.57 2.76
CA MET A 1 -2.79 4.63 2.50
C MET A 1 -3.26 4.66 1.05
N GLU A 2 -2.54 5.35 0.16
CA GLU A 2 -2.93 5.58 -1.24
C GLU A 2 -2.97 4.33 -2.11
N LEU A 3 -2.17 3.31 -1.77
CA LEU A 3 -2.11 2.05 -2.51
C LEU A 3 -3.15 1.02 -2.04
N LYS A 4 -3.18 0.75 -0.73
CA LYS A 4 -4.02 -0.32 -0.14
C LYS A 4 -5.33 0.18 0.49
N GLY A 5 -5.54 1.49 0.55
CA GLY A 5 -6.65 2.09 1.26
C GLY A 5 -6.44 2.08 2.77
N LYS A 6 -7.56 2.23 3.49
CA LYS A 6 -7.60 2.34 4.96
C LYS A 6 -7.09 1.07 5.65
N PHE A 7 -6.30 1.23 6.71
CA PHE A 7 -5.93 0.11 7.58
C PHE A 7 -7.17 -0.50 8.25
N PRO A 8 -7.25 -1.84 8.40
CA PRO A 8 -8.34 -2.46 9.14
C PRO A 8 -8.41 -1.94 10.58
N ASN A 9 -9.59 -1.55 11.06
CA ASN A 9 -9.77 -1.02 12.41
C ASN A 9 -9.24 -1.97 13.50
N LYS A 10 -9.37 -3.29 13.30
CA LYS A 10 -8.81 -4.29 14.22
C LYS A 10 -7.28 -4.17 14.35
N LEU A 11 -6.59 -3.85 13.26
CA LEU A 11 -5.14 -3.67 13.26
C LEU A 11 -4.74 -2.34 13.91
N ILE A 12 -5.48 -1.27 13.61
CA ILE A 12 -5.27 0.07 14.22
C ILE A 12 -5.38 -0.01 15.75
N ARG A 13 -6.44 -0.65 16.27
CA ARG A 13 -6.69 -0.75 17.72
C ARG A 13 -5.61 -1.53 18.48
N ARG A 14 -4.89 -2.44 17.81
CA ARG A 14 -3.77 -3.21 18.39
C ARG A 14 -2.45 -2.43 18.41
N GLY A 15 -2.35 -1.33 17.68
CA GLY A 15 -1.12 -0.55 17.56
C GLY A 15 -0.80 0.24 18.83
N MET A 16 0.45 0.10 19.31
CA MET A 16 0.97 0.88 20.45
C MET A 16 1.00 2.38 20.13
N PHE A 17 1.39 2.75 18.92
CA PHE A 17 1.50 4.14 18.47
C PHE A 17 0.24 4.66 17.74
N ARG A 18 -0.91 4.00 17.90
CA ARG A 18 -2.12 4.33 17.11
C ARG A 18 -2.54 5.79 17.27
N SER A 19 -2.45 6.34 18.49
CA SER A 19 -2.86 7.72 18.80
C SER A 19 -2.02 8.78 18.10
N GLN A 20 -0.83 8.41 17.60
CA GLN A 20 -0.02 9.30 16.80
C GLN A 20 -0.51 9.38 15.35
N HIS A 21 -1.27 8.41 14.85
CA HIS A 21 -1.64 8.34 13.42
C HIS A 21 -3.14 8.27 13.17
N PHE A 22 -3.94 7.94 14.19
CA PHE A 22 -5.37 7.76 14.09
C PHE A 22 -6.10 8.39 15.28
N ASP A 23 -7.31 8.87 15.05
CA ASP A 23 -8.23 9.27 16.12
C ASP A 23 -8.94 8.05 16.75
N ASP A 24 -9.78 8.29 17.75
CA ASP A 24 -10.55 7.25 18.45
C ASP A 24 -11.54 6.50 17.54
N ASN A 25 -11.98 7.16 16.46
CA ASN A 25 -12.83 6.61 15.42
C ASN A 25 -12.05 5.81 14.36
N CYS A 26 -10.73 5.62 14.56
CA CYS A 26 -9.83 4.98 13.62
C CYS A 26 -9.77 5.71 12.26
N SER A 27 -9.99 7.02 12.23
CA SER A 27 -9.75 7.88 11.07
C SER A 27 -8.28 8.29 11.03
N PHE A 28 -7.71 8.47 9.85
CA PHE A 28 -6.30 8.78 9.70
C PHE A 28 -6.03 10.26 9.97
N LEU A 29 -4.99 10.56 10.75
CA LEU A 29 -4.52 11.91 11.02
C LEU A 29 -3.40 12.26 10.02
N PHE A 30 -3.76 12.90 8.92
CA PHE A 30 -2.81 13.33 7.91
C PHE A 30 -2.15 14.64 8.33
N ARG A 31 -0.83 14.61 8.55
CA ARG A 31 -0.02 15.80 8.83
C ARG A 31 0.46 16.36 7.51
N ASP A 32 0.09 17.59 7.23
CA ASP A 32 0.54 18.34 6.06
C ASP A 32 1.17 19.66 6.52
N THR A 33 2.04 20.22 5.69
CA THR A 33 2.59 21.55 5.90
C THR A 33 1.85 22.52 5.01
N ASP A 34 1.18 23.50 5.62
CA ASP A 34 0.49 24.54 4.87
C ASP A 34 1.51 25.30 4.01
N LYS A 35 1.31 25.28 2.69
CA LYS A 35 2.32 25.79 1.72
C LYS A 35 2.59 27.29 1.86
N VAL A 36 1.62 28.05 2.38
CA VAL A 36 1.74 29.51 2.52
C VAL A 36 2.38 29.85 3.85
N THR A 37 1.85 29.29 4.94
CA THR A 37 2.25 29.64 6.31
C THR A 37 3.42 28.81 6.84
N GLN A 38 3.78 27.72 6.16
CA GLN A 38 4.81 26.75 6.56
C GLN A 38 4.57 26.15 7.96
N ARG A 39 3.32 26.15 8.42
CA ARG A 39 2.92 25.56 9.71
C ARG A 39 2.33 24.18 9.51
N GLU A 40 2.57 23.32 10.49
CA GLU A 40 2.00 21.98 10.51
C GLU A 40 0.47 22.06 10.73
N ARG A 41 -0.28 21.33 9.91
CA ARG A 41 -1.73 21.17 10.03
C ARG A 41 -2.06 19.68 10.04
N VAL A 42 -2.96 19.28 10.93
CA VAL A 42 -3.52 17.93 10.95
C VAL A 42 -4.89 17.93 10.28
N VAL A 43 -5.08 17.07 9.28
CA VAL A 43 -6.34 16.84 8.58
C VAL A 43 -6.81 15.43 8.88
N THR A 44 -8.01 15.30 9.43
CA THR A 44 -8.62 13.99 9.67
C THR A 44 -9.23 13.46 8.38
N LEU A 45 -8.73 12.32 7.91
CA LEU A 45 -9.22 11.63 6.72
C LEU A 45 -10.00 10.37 7.14
N SER A 46 -11.32 10.44 7.05
CA SER A 46 -12.25 9.36 7.41
C SER A 46 -12.43 8.32 6.29
N VAL A 47 -12.38 8.77 5.04
CA VAL A 47 -12.44 7.95 3.82
C VAL A 47 -11.16 8.14 3.04
N LEU A 48 -10.45 7.03 2.79
CA LEU A 48 -9.22 7.00 2.01
C LEU A 48 -9.41 6.03 0.84
N ASN A 49 -9.72 6.61 -0.32
CA ASN A 49 -9.80 5.86 -1.57
C ASN A 49 -8.39 5.60 -2.09
N LYS A 50 -8.21 4.44 -2.73
CA LYS A 50 -6.96 4.15 -3.44
C LYS A 50 -6.82 5.17 -4.57
N SER A 51 -5.71 5.90 -4.61
CA SER A 51 -5.50 6.94 -5.61
C SER A 51 -4.59 6.47 -6.75
N LYS A 52 -3.82 5.39 -6.55
CA LYS A 52 -2.89 4.83 -7.54
C LYS A 52 -2.91 3.31 -7.51
N GLY A 53 -3.05 2.69 -8.69
CA GLY A 53 -2.88 1.25 -8.87
C GLY A 53 -1.41 0.87 -9.06
N LEU A 54 -1.02 -0.33 -8.63
CA LEU A 54 0.33 -0.85 -8.90
C LEU A 54 0.59 -1.00 -10.41
N ALA A 55 -0.42 -1.37 -11.19
CA ALA A 55 -0.32 -1.48 -12.65
C ALA A 55 0.04 -0.14 -13.31
N ASP A 56 -0.57 0.96 -12.87
CA ASP A 56 -0.25 2.31 -13.37
C ASP A 56 1.20 2.69 -13.02
N ILE A 57 1.65 2.35 -11.80
CA ILE A 57 3.01 2.66 -11.36
C ILE A 57 4.03 1.84 -12.16
N ILE A 58 3.79 0.55 -12.36
CA ILE A 58 4.72 -0.38 -13.03
C ILE A 58 4.80 -0.09 -14.53
N SER A 59 3.67 0.16 -15.19
CA SER A 59 3.66 0.44 -16.64
C SER A 59 4.40 1.71 -17.04
N THR A 60 4.62 2.65 -16.10
CA THR A 60 5.45 3.84 -16.34
C THR A 60 6.95 3.60 -16.17
N GLN A 61 7.38 2.42 -15.70
CA GLN A 61 8.80 2.11 -15.47
C GLN A 61 9.50 1.62 -16.73
N LYS A 62 10.73 2.10 -16.95
CA LYS A 62 11.60 1.62 -18.04
C LYS A 62 12.04 0.19 -17.74
N GLY A 63 11.84 -0.73 -18.70
CA GLY A 63 12.28 -2.13 -18.61
C GLY A 63 11.16 -3.17 -18.51
N PHE A 64 9.92 -2.75 -18.27
CA PHE A 64 8.75 -3.63 -18.30
C PHE A 64 7.98 -3.58 -19.63
N SER A 65 8.19 -2.51 -20.41
CA SER A 65 7.56 -2.28 -21.70
C SER A 65 7.79 -3.44 -22.67
N GLY A 66 6.76 -4.27 -22.87
CA GLY A 66 6.74 -5.34 -23.88
C GLY A 66 6.37 -6.73 -23.35
N ASN A 67 6.47 -6.99 -22.04
CA ASN A 67 6.09 -8.28 -21.45
C ASN A 67 4.92 -8.11 -20.45
N VAL A 68 3.71 -8.05 -21.00
CA VAL A 68 2.46 -7.82 -20.24
C VAL A 68 2.21 -8.92 -19.19
N ALA A 69 2.65 -10.16 -19.47
CA ALA A 69 2.52 -11.27 -18.51
C ALA A 69 3.42 -11.05 -17.29
N ALA A 70 4.70 -10.73 -17.50
CA ALA A 70 5.64 -10.44 -16.41
C ALA A 70 5.19 -9.22 -15.59
N GLU A 71 4.66 -8.17 -16.23
CA GLU A 71 4.06 -7.03 -15.54
C GLU A 71 2.89 -7.44 -14.64
N GLY A 72 1.95 -8.23 -15.17
CA GLY A 72 0.81 -8.73 -14.42
C GLY A 72 1.24 -9.59 -13.23
N HIS A 73 2.21 -10.48 -13.44
CA HIS A 73 2.76 -11.32 -12.37
C HIS A 73 3.48 -10.50 -11.29
N LEU A 74 4.18 -9.42 -11.66
CA LEU A 74 4.79 -8.52 -10.69
C LEU A 74 3.74 -7.76 -9.89
N VAL A 75 2.72 -7.21 -10.56
CA VAL A 75 1.60 -6.51 -9.92
C VAL A 75 0.96 -7.42 -8.87
N ASP A 76 0.67 -8.67 -9.23
CA ASP A 76 0.03 -9.64 -8.34
C ASP A 76 0.93 -10.02 -7.13
N LEU A 77 2.23 -10.26 -7.37
CA LEU A 77 3.18 -10.54 -6.29
C LEU A 77 3.27 -9.38 -5.30
N LEU A 78 3.41 -8.15 -5.80
CA LEU A 78 3.47 -6.95 -4.97
C LEU A 78 2.14 -6.70 -4.26
N ASP A 79 1.02 -6.97 -4.91
CA ASP A 79 -0.29 -6.80 -4.28
C ASP A 79 -0.46 -7.73 -3.07
N LYS A 80 0.03 -8.97 -3.16
CA LYS A 80 0.02 -9.95 -2.05
C LYS A 80 0.99 -9.56 -0.94
N THR A 81 2.23 -9.21 -1.29
CA THR A 81 3.31 -8.93 -0.32
C THR A 81 3.13 -7.60 0.41
N LEU A 82 2.53 -6.60 -0.24
CA LEU A 82 2.27 -5.28 0.35
C LEU A 82 0.94 -5.20 1.12
N ALA A 83 0.35 -6.34 1.50
CA ALA A 83 -0.84 -6.33 2.35
C ALA A 83 -0.58 -5.60 3.68
N LEU A 84 -1.55 -4.77 4.11
CA LEU A 84 -1.42 -3.97 5.34
C LEU A 84 -1.34 -4.84 6.60
N ASP A 85 -2.11 -5.92 6.62
CA ASP A 85 -2.04 -6.93 7.67
C ASP A 85 -0.94 -7.94 7.33
N ALA A 86 0.07 -8.03 8.19
CA ALA A 86 1.21 -8.93 8.01
C ALA A 86 0.78 -10.41 7.94
N LEU A 87 -0.31 -10.78 8.63
CA LEU A 87 -0.82 -12.16 8.61
C LEU A 87 -1.46 -12.55 7.27
N LYS A 88 -1.80 -11.55 6.44
CA LYS A 88 -2.33 -11.78 5.08
C LYS A 88 -1.25 -11.80 4.01
N ARG A 89 0.02 -11.56 4.38
CA ARG A 89 1.12 -11.62 3.43
C ARG A 89 1.50 -13.08 3.16
N PRO A 90 1.88 -13.42 1.92
CA PRO A 90 2.39 -14.75 1.61
C PRO A 90 3.68 -15.03 2.40
N GLY A 91 3.85 -16.29 2.81
CA GLY A 91 5.12 -16.77 3.37
C GLY A 91 6.20 -16.89 2.30
N LEU A 92 7.46 -17.00 2.72
CA LEU A 92 8.63 -17.00 1.83
C LEU A 92 8.51 -18.03 0.69
N ASN A 93 8.16 -19.28 1.01
CA ASN A 93 8.02 -20.34 0.01
C ASN A 93 6.94 -20.03 -1.04
N ALA A 94 5.83 -19.40 -0.63
CA ALA A 94 4.77 -19.00 -1.57
C ALA A 94 5.24 -17.87 -2.51
N CYS A 95 6.09 -16.96 -2.01
CA CYS A 95 6.72 -15.94 -2.86
C CYS A 95 7.71 -16.57 -3.85
N LEU A 96 8.57 -17.49 -3.39
CA LEU A 96 9.57 -18.15 -4.25
C LEU A 96 8.93 -19.00 -5.36
N MET A 97 7.75 -19.56 -5.10
CA MET A 97 6.97 -20.33 -6.08
C MET A 97 6.02 -19.48 -6.94
N HIS A 98 6.08 -18.15 -6.84
CA HIS A 98 5.19 -17.26 -7.59
C HIS A 98 5.55 -17.26 -9.09
N PRO A 99 4.56 -17.20 -10.02
CA PRO A 99 4.81 -17.18 -11.46
C PRO A 99 5.82 -16.11 -11.89
N PHE A 100 5.80 -14.93 -11.27
CA PHE A 100 6.79 -13.88 -11.49
C PHE A 100 8.26 -14.33 -11.33
N ILE A 101 8.53 -15.30 -10.45
CA ILE A 101 9.88 -15.81 -10.17
C ILE A 101 10.15 -17.10 -10.95
N THR A 102 9.15 -17.98 -11.08
CA THR A 102 9.35 -19.34 -11.60
C THR A 102 9.11 -19.48 -13.10
N GLU A 103 8.25 -18.64 -13.67
CA GLU A 103 7.96 -18.68 -15.09
C GLU A 103 9.14 -18.12 -15.87
N LYS A 104 9.57 -18.84 -16.90
CA LYS A 104 10.65 -18.41 -17.79
C LYS A 104 10.02 -17.66 -18.96
N ASP A 105 10.61 -16.52 -19.30
CA ASP A 105 10.28 -15.76 -20.51
C ASP A 105 10.47 -16.58 -21.80
#